data_AF-A0A0D2BJI5-F1
#
_entry.id   AF-A0A0D2BJI5-F1
#
_cell.length_a   1.000
_cell.length_b   1.000
_cell.length_c   1.000
_cell.angle_alpha   90.00
_cell.angle_beta   90.00
_cell.angle_gamma   90.00
#
_symmetry.space_group_name_H-M   'P 1'
#
loop_
_entity.id
_entity.type
_entity.pdbx_description
1 polymer ?
#
loop_
_entity_poly.entity_id
_entity_poly.type
_entity_poly.pdbx_seq_one_letter_code
_entity_poly.pdbx_strand_id
1 'polypeptide(L)'
;MDLLLAEEAGRALDIAEILSSLRKFDQDHLQPITLAITGLNDLSWALRELNDQIDLAGGEVTRVFATDLTLLQHSVAFTLQDVWHILGKIRPDATKLDYRNAWKEVTRYCHTMGKQTFDMRLSTYKLFTFGLCRVLKRQTYSRREIEDLRHEINDLQSLQRSNRRLITPTETFANLSLVPVQRTVIQPKSHERIRPQNPRPMSPASSHDSYETYQNVSVPSPPPLSPTTTFSTTSHASSVDADIGHWATTIFNNLPTTILEDDPEISRCFGDSAGKCRSLPDPEFERILQMKFPGGLRVKLYWRPRDYRCKIVCEWPESRRSVRWSCLPLSELHIRRAGPFLYLCRPTVTAPSTCWASLKFTSYEWLVIFHCSFLSLRSHDGVRHVNNGLDHVLKGETLNFAGAIRDSGFKHALRLYRDKSTDAIRLEASALDGDMKHSCPIWTAFITHHVTSPTWLRWSKNSYTVYLAQLQRHVFSSEYVPHMAANGEHFLDFELLTDAEDFVKTIEDFGDEYRGVRAAP
;
A
#
# COMPACT_ATOMS: atom_id res chain seq x y z
N MET A 1 10.15 -26.21 -18.38
CA MET A 1 8.78 -25.69 -18.29
C MET A 1 8.49 -25.58 -16.81
N ASP A 2 8.12 -24.41 -16.31
CA ASP A 2 7.78 -24.25 -14.89
C ASP A 2 6.39 -24.84 -14.65
N LEU A 3 6.32 -25.89 -13.83
CA LEU A 3 5.08 -26.59 -13.50
C LEU A 3 4.45 -25.95 -12.28
N LEU A 4 3.18 -25.53 -12.42
CA LEU A 4 2.42 -24.86 -11.36
C LEU A 4 1.38 -25.79 -10.73
N LEU A 5 1.30 -27.04 -11.20
CA LEU A 5 0.22 -27.97 -10.88
C LEU A 5 0.17 -28.29 -9.39
N ALA A 6 1.31 -28.53 -8.75
CA ALA A 6 1.38 -28.86 -7.33
C ALA A 6 0.97 -27.68 -6.43
N GLU A 7 1.38 -26.46 -6.80
CA GLU A 7 1.04 -25.22 -6.08
C GLU A 7 -0.45 -24.91 -6.20
N GLU A 8 -1.00 -24.98 -7.42
CA GLU A 8 -2.42 -24.73 -7.66
C GLU A 8 -3.31 -25.85 -7.08
N ALA A 9 -2.80 -27.09 -6.99
CA ALA A 9 -3.46 -28.15 -6.23
C ALA A 9 -3.53 -27.84 -4.73
N GLY A 10 -2.49 -27.23 -4.15
CA GLY A 10 -2.50 -26.74 -2.77
C GLY A 10 -3.53 -25.63 -2.59
N ARG A 11 -3.49 -24.61 -3.46
CA ARG A 11 -4.43 -23.48 -3.44
C ARG A 11 -5.89 -23.93 -3.54
N ALA A 12 -6.19 -24.92 -4.39
CA ALA A 12 -7.54 -25.47 -4.51
C ALA A 12 -8.06 -26.06 -3.19
N LEU A 13 -7.19 -26.74 -2.43
CA LEU A 13 -7.53 -27.31 -1.12
C LEU A 13 -7.78 -26.22 -0.08
N ASP A 14 -6.93 -25.20 -0.04
CA ASP A 14 -7.08 -24.08 0.90
C ASP A 14 -8.38 -23.31 0.64
N ILE A 15 -8.74 -23.08 -0.63
CA ILE A 15 -10.03 -22.49 -1.00
C ILE A 15 -11.20 -23.38 -0.53
N ALA A 16 -11.09 -24.70 -0.69
CA ALA A 16 -12.12 -25.64 -0.26
C ALA A 16 -12.34 -25.61 1.26
N GLU A 17 -11.28 -25.39 2.05
CA GLU A 17 -11.36 -25.22 3.50
C GLU A 17 -12.08 -23.91 3.89
N ILE A 18 -11.75 -22.80 3.22
CA ILE A 18 -12.45 -21.52 3.42
C ILE A 18 -13.93 -21.65 3.09
N LEU A 19 -14.26 -22.28 1.95
CA LEU A 19 -15.65 -22.53 1.56
C LEU A 19 -16.38 -23.47 2.52
N SER A 20 -15.67 -24.42 3.14
CA SER A 20 -16.25 -25.28 4.17
C SER A 20 -16.65 -24.50 5.42
N SER A 21 -15.91 -23.45 5.76
CA SER A 21 -16.29 -22.49 6.80
C SER A 21 -17.48 -21.64 6.37
N LEU A 22 -17.45 -21.12 5.13
CA LEU A 22 -18.54 -20.33 4.54
C LEU A 22 -19.88 -21.10 4.52
N ARG A 23 -19.85 -22.39 4.17
CA ARG A 23 -21.02 -23.29 4.14
C ARG A 23 -21.76 -23.36 5.47
N LYS A 24 -21.05 -23.21 6.60
CA LYS A 24 -21.67 -23.20 7.93
C LYS A 24 -22.52 -21.93 8.14
N PHE A 25 -22.13 -20.82 7.54
CA PHE A 25 -22.75 -19.51 7.70
C PHE A 25 -23.76 -19.17 6.61
N ASP A 26 -23.67 -19.74 5.40
CA ASP A 26 -24.59 -19.46 4.30
C ASP A 26 -25.46 -20.67 3.93
N GLN A 27 -26.59 -20.81 4.62
CA GLN A 27 -27.57 -21.88 4.39
C GLN A 27 -28.37 -21.68 3.09
N ASP A 28 -28.45 -20.45 2.56
CA ASP A 28 -29.22 -20.14 1.36
C ASP A 28 -28.52 -20.64 0.07
N HIS A 29 -27.20 -20.88 0.13
CA HIS A 29 -26.40 -21.35 -1.00
C HIS A 29 -25.67 -22.67 -0.73
N LEU A 30 -26.18 -23.50 0.19
CA LEU A 30 -25.50 -24.70 0.67
C LEU A 30 -25.13 -25.70 -0.44
N GLN A 31 -26.03 -25.93 -1.40
CA GLN A 31 -25.79 -26.85 -2.51
C GLN A 31 -24.69 -26.33 -3.48
N PRO A 32 -24.77 -25.10 -4.03
CA PRO A 32 -23.69 -24.54 -4.84
C PRO A 32 -22.32 -24.51 -4.16
N ILE A 33 -22.27 -24.16 -2.86
CA ILE A 33 -21.01 -24.15 -2.10
C ILE A 33 -20.45 -25.57 -1.96
N THR A 34 -21.32 -26.56 -1.69
CA THR A 34 -20.90 -27.96 -1.59
C THR A 34 -20.35 -28.49 -2.91
N LEU A 35 -21.00 -28.18 -4.03
CA LEU A 35 -20.51 -28.55 -5.37
C LEU A 35 -19.14 -27.92 -5.67
N ALA A 36 -18.93 -26.66 -5.29
CA ALA A 36 -17.62 -26.01 -5.44
C ALA A 36 -16.54 -26.65 -4.57
N ILE A 37 -16.84 -27.01 -3.31
CA ILE A 37 -15.90 -27.71 -2.42
C ILE A 37 -15.50 -29.06 -3.03
N THR A 38 -16.47 -29.86 -3.49
CA THR A 38 -16.19 -31.14 -4.15
C THR A 38 -15.36 -30.93 -5.42
N GLY A 39 -15.74 -29.96 -6.26
CA GLY A 39 -15.00 -29.65 -7.48
C GLY A 39 -13.54 -29.22 -7.24
N LEU A 40 -13.28 -28.46 -6.17
CA LEU A 40 -11.93 -28.04 -5.78
C LEU A 40 -11.08 -29.20 -5.28
N ASN A 41 -11.65 -30.08 -4.45
CA ASN A 41 -10.96 -31.28 -3.98
C ASN A 41 -10.62 -32.22 -5.14
N ASP A 42 -11.58 -32.43 -6.05
CA ASP A 42 -11.38 -33.25 -7.24
C ASP A 42 -10.32 -32.64 -8.19
N LEU A 43 -10.34 -31.32 -8.38
CA LEU A 43 -9.34 -30.62 -9.18
C LEU A 43 -7.95 -30.72 -8.54
N SER A 44 -7.84 -30.54 -7.22
CA SER A 44 -6.59 -30.70 -6.47
C SER A 44 -5.99 -32.09 -6.69
N TRP A 45 -6.82 -33.14 -6.59
CA TRP A 45 -6.37 -34.50 -6.86
C TRP A 45 -5.94 -34.70 -8.32
N ALA A 46 -6.72 -34.21 -9.28
CA ALA A 46 -6.41 -34.34 -10.70
C ALA A 46 -5.09 -33.62 -11.08
N LEU A 47 -4.83 -32.45 -10.52
CA LEU A 47 -3.60 -31.68 -10.77
C LEU A 47 -2.36 -32.39 -10.19
N ARG A 48 -2.47 -32.98 -8.99
CA ARG A 48 -1.39 -33.79 -8.39
C ARG A 48 -1.11 -35.04 -9.22
N GLU A 49 -2.16 -35.76 -9.62
CA GLU A 49 -2.02 -36.92 -10.48
C GLU A 49 -1.35 -36.54 -11.82
N LEU A 50 -1.75 -35.43 -12.45
CA LEU A 50 -1.10 -34.97 -13.68
C LEU A 50 0.37 -34.63 -13.47
N ASN A 51 0.71 -33.98 -12.35
CA ASN A 51 2.09 -33.68 -11.99
C ASN A 51 2.93 -34.96 -11.88
N ASP A 52 2.44 -35.95 -11.13
CA ASP A 52 3.12 -37.23 -10.93
C ASP A 52 3.31 -37.99 -12.26
N GLN A 53 2.32 -37.93 -13.16
CA GLN A 53 2.43 -38.55 -14.49
C GLN A 53 3.43 -37.84 -15.41
N ILE A 54 3.59 -36.51 -15.29
CA ILE A 54 4.61 -35.76 -16.02
C ILE A 54 6.01 -36.15 -15.54
N ASP A 55 6.19 -36.26 -14.22
CA ASP A 55 7.45 -36.69 -13.60
C ASP A 55 7.83 -38.12 -14.05
N LEU A 56 6.85 -39.03 -14.07
CA LEU A 56 7.04 -40.40 -14.57
C LEU A 56 7.34 -40.48 -16.08
N ALA A 57 6.87 -39.52 -16.87
CA ALA A 57 7.10 -39.46 -18.31
C ALA A 57 8.50 -38.93 -18.69
N GLY A 58 9.30 -38.46 -17.72
CA GLY A 58 10.73 -38.16 -17.93
C GLY A 58 11.05 -37.02 -18.90
N GLY A 59 10.10 -36.11 -19.16
CA GLY A 59 10.31 -34.91 -19.99
C GLY A 59 10.10 -35.08 -21.51
N GLU A 60 9.90 -36.30 -22.00
CA GLU A 60 9.58 -36.60 -23.40
C GLU A 60 8.08 -36.37 -23.70
N VAL A 61 7.64 -35.11 -23.63
CA VAL A 61 6.26 -34.73 -23.96
C VAL A 61 6.13 -34.12 -25.35
N THR A 62 5.05 -34.44 -26.04
CA THR A 62 4.79 -33.85 -27.37
C THR A 62 4.54 -32.34 -27.26
N ARG A 63 4.86 -31.59 -28.32
CA ARG A 63 4.60 -30.14 -28.38
C ARG A 63 3.12 -29.79 -28.17
N VAL A 64 2.22 -30.65 -28.65
CA VAL A 64 0.76 -30.48 -28.47
C VAL A 64 0.41 -30.59 -27.00
N PHE A 65 0.90 -31.63 -26.31
CA PHE A 65 0.72 -31.80 -24.87
C PHE A 65 1.27 -30.61 -24.08
N ALA A 66 2.47 -30.14 -24.42
CA ALA A 66 3.09 -28.99 -23.74
C ALA A 66 2.25 -27.71 -23.89
N THR A 67 1.63 -27.51 -25.04
CA THR A 67 0.73 -26.37 -25.30
C THR A 67 -0.55 -26.47 -24.48
N ASP A 68 -1.15 -27.67 -24.43
CA ASP A 68 -2.36 -27.92 -23.66
C ASP A 68 -2.14 -27.80 -22.15
N LEU A 69 -1.00 -28.31 -21.67
CA LEU A 69 -0.58 -28.18 -20.28
C LEU A 69 -0.40 -26.71 -19.90
N THR A 70 0.26 -25.92 -20.76
CA THR A 70 0.41 -24.48 -20.57
C THR A 70 -0.96 -23.79 -20.53
N LEU A 71 -1.87 -24.14 -21.43
CA LEU A 71 -3.23 -23.58 -21.48
C LEU A 71 -3.98 -23.85 -20.16
N LEU A 72 -3.98 -25.11 -19.70
CA LEU A 72 -4.62 -25.54 -18.47
C LEU A 72 -4.06 -24.79 -17.25
N GLN A 73 -2.73 -24.83 -17.06
CA GLN A 73 -2.06 -24.25 -15.89
C GLN A 73 -2.43 -22.78 -15.69
N HIS A 74 -2.38 -21.97 -16.76
CA HIS A 74 -2.69 -20.54 -16.62
C HIS A 74 -4.16 -20.28 -16.37
N SER A 75 -5.07 -21.02 -17.02
CA SER A 75 -6.49 -20.78 -16.79
C SER A 75 -6.90 -21.18 -15.37
N VAL A 76 -6.38 -22.29 -14.85
CA VAL A 76 -6.55 -22.72 -13.46
C VAL A 76 -6.00 -21.68 -12.50
N ALA A 77 -4.74 -21.26 -12.68
CA ALA A 77 -4.10 -20.27 -11.82
C ALA A 77 -4.88 -18.97 -11.78
N PHE A 78 -5.32 -18.44 -12.92
CA PHE A 78 -6.14 -17.23 -12.97
C PHE A 78 -7.44 -17.38 -12.18
N THR A 79 -8.15 -18.50 -12.34
CA THR A 79 -9.41 -18.73 -11.61
C THR A 79 -9.17 -18.86 -10.11
N LEU A 80 -8.24 -19.71 -9.67
CA LEU A 80 -8.04 -19.99 -8.25
C LEU A 80 -7.47 -18.78 -7.52
N GLN A 81 -6.55 -18.03 -8.14
CA GLN A 81 -5.97 -16.82 -7.54
C GLN A 81 -7.02 -15.70 -7.40
N ASP A 82 -7.88 -15.51 -8.41
CA ASP A 82 -8.96 -14.53 -8.34
C ASP A 82 -10.01 -14.91 -7.27
N VAL A 83 -10.37 -16.19 -7.16
CA VAL A 83 -11.28 -16.70 -6.11
C VAL A 83 -10.64 -16.58 -4.73
N TRP A 84 -9.37 -16.92 -4.59
CA TRP A 84 -8.60 -16.71 -3.36
C TRP A 84 -8.60 -15.24 -2.93
N HIS A 85 -8.39 -14.33 -3.88
CA HIS A 85 -8.43 -12.89 -3.61
C HIS A 85 -9.81 -12.42 -3.13
N ILE A 86 -10.90 -12.92 -3.71
CA ILE A 86 -12.26 -12.60 -3.25
C ILE A 86 -12.47 -13.07 -1.81
N LEU A 87 -12.07 -14.32 -1.50
CA LEU A 87 -12.27 -14.92 -0.17
C LEU A 87 -11.31 -14.33 0.88
N GLY A 88 -10.13 -13.86 0.49
CA GLY A 88 -9.14 -13.23 1.37
C GLY A 88 -9.57 -11.86 1.93
N LYS A 89 -10.64 -11.26 1.40
CA LYS A 89 -11.24 -10.02 1.94
C LYS A 89 -12.07 -10.25 3.20
N ILE A 90 -12.34 -11.51 3.56
CA ILE A 90 -13.12 -11.86 4.76
C ILE A 90 -12.25 -11.59 6.00
N ARG A 91 -12.67 -10.65 6.86
CA ARG A 91 -11.94 -10.27 8.08
C ARG A 91 -11.99 -11.40 9.13
N PRO A 92 -11.03 -11.46 10.08
CA PRO A 92 -11.05 -12.44 11.17
C PRO A 92 -12.30 -12.37 12.06
N ASP A 93 -12.93 -11.20 12.15
CA ASP A 93 -14.17 -10.90 12.90
C ASP A 93 -15.42 -10.90 12.01
N ALA A 94 -15.35 -11.52 10.82
CA ALA A 94 -16.41 -11.48 9.82
C ALA A 94 -17.76 -12.00 10.31
N THR A 95 -18.81 -11.27 9.92
CA THR A 95 -20.19 -11.63 10.19
C THR A 95 -20.72 -12.61 9.15
N LYS A 96 -21.88 -13.23 9.44
CA LYS A 96 -22.62 -14.08 8.50
C LYS A 96 -22.89 -13.38 7.15
N LEU A 97 -23.08 -12.06 7.17
CA LEU A 97 -23.33 -11.27 5.98
C LEU A 97 -22.09 -11.14 5.09
N ASP A 98 -20.90 -11.04 5.68
CA ASP A 98 -19.63 -10.93 4.96
C ASP A 98 -19.32 -12.22 4.18
N TYR A 99 -19.53 -13.38 4.81
CA TYR A 99 -19.43 -14.69 4.17
C TYR A 99 -20.38 -14.82 2.97
N ARG A 100 -21.64 -14.39 3.12
CA ARG A 100 -22.63 -14.41 2.04
C ARG A 100 -22.25 -13.47 0.88
N ASN A 101 -21.71 -12.29 1.20
CA ASN A 101 -21.27 -11.33 0.19
C ASN A 101 -20.06 -11.85 -0.59
N ALA A 102 -19.11 -12.50 0.08
CA ALA A 102 -17.96 -13.13 -0.56
C ALA A 102 -18.40 -14.23 -1.55
N TRP A 103 -19.35 -15.10 -1.16
CA TRP A 103 -19.88 -16.12 -2.07
C TRP A 103 -20.61 -15.53 -3.29
N LYS A 104 -21.41 -14.47 -3.10
CA LYS A 104 -22.03 -13.73 -4.20
C LYS A 104 -20.98 -13.12 -5.14
N GLU A 105 -19.86 -12.64 -4.61
CA GLU A 105 -18.77 -12.09 -5.41
C GLU A 105 -18.06 -13.18 -6.23
N VAL A 106 -17.80 -14.37 -5.66
CA VAL A 106 -17.27 -15.53 -6.40
C VAL A 106 -18.21 -15.95 -7.54
N THR A 107 -19.51 -16.03 -7.24
CA THR A 107 -20.52 -16.39 -8.23
C THR A 107 -20.62 -15.35 -9.34
N ARG A 108 -20.66 -14.07 -8.98
CA ARG A 108 -20.69 -12.94 -9.94
C ARG A 108 -19.43 -12.91 -10.79
N TYR A 109 -18.25 -13.17 -10.21
CA TYR A 109 -17.00 -13.26 -10.95
C TYR A 109 -17.08 -14.36 -12.02
N CYS A 110 -17.45 -15.58 -11.64
CA CYS A 110 -17.52 -16.70 -12.59
C CYS A 110 -18.56 -16.46 -13.69
N HIS A 111 -19.72 -15.91 -13.32
CA HIS A 111 -20.77 -15.62 -14.29
C HIS A 111 -20.40 -14.48 -15.25
N THR A 112 -19.75 -13.43 -14.75
CA THR A 112 -19.28 -12.31 -15.59
C THR A 112 -18.13 -12.75 -16.50
N MET A 113 -17.22 -13.58 -15.99
CA MET A 113 -16.10 -14.15 -16.74
C MET A 113 -16.50 -15.46 -17.38
N GLY A 114 -17.21 -15.43 -18.51
CA GLY A 114 -17.47 -16.65 -19.31
C GLY A 114 -18.83 -17.33 -19.08
N LYS A 115 -19.77 -16.70 -18.34
CA LYS A 115 -21.17 -17.16 -18.20
C LYS A 115 -21.33 -18.55 -17.59
N GLN A 116 -20.36 -19.00 -16.80
CA GLN A 116 -20.37 -20.30 -16.13
C GLN A 116 -20.50 -20.14 -14.62
N THR A 117 -21.07 -21.14 -13.95
CA THR A 117 -20.96 -21.26 -12.49
C THR A 117 -19.56 -21.74 -12.11
N PHE A 118 -19.18 -21.55 -10.85
CA PHE A 118 -17.84 -21.91 -10.39
C PHE A 118 -17.58 -23.43 -10.48
N ASP A 119 -18.57 -24.24 -10.12
CA ASP A 119 -18.51 -25.71 -10.18
C ASP A 119 -18.41 -26.25 -11.62
N MET A 120 -19.12 -25.64 -12.59
CA MET A 120 -18.98 -25.99 -14.00
C MET A 120 -17.56 -25.76 -14.50
N ARG A 121 -16.98 -24.59 -14.17
CA ARG A 121 -15.60 -24.26 -14.55
C ARG A 121 -14.58 -25.24 -13.96
N LEU A 122 -14.72 -25.58 -12.68
CA LEU A 122 -13.86 -26.57 -12.02
C LEU A 122 -13.98 -27.95 -12.69
N SER A 123 -15.19 -28.31 -13.10
CA SER A 123 -15.45 -29.56 -13.83
C SER A 123 -14.75 -29.57 -15.20
N THR A 124 -14.80 -28.46 -15.95
CA THR A 124 -14.07 -28.31 -17.23
C THR A 124 -12.57 -28.50 -17.03
N TYR A 125 -11.98 -27.86 -16.01
CA TYR A 125 -10.55 -28.04 -15.70
C TYR A 125 -10.22 -29.48 -15.31
N LYS A 126 -11.01 -30.11 -14.46
CA LYS A 126 -10.84 -31.51 -14.03
C LYS A 126 -10.88 -32.46 -15.23
N LEU A 127 -11.89 -32.34 -16.10
CA LEU A 127 -12.04 -33.21 -17.27
C LEU A 127 -10.88 -33.05 -18.24
N PHE A 128 -10.43 -31.82 -18.49
CA PHE A 128 -9.28 -31.56 -19.34
C PHE A 128 -7.98 -32.13 -18.74
N THR A 129 -7.80 -31.97 -17.43
CA THR A 129 -6.66 -32.55 -16.68
C THR A 129 -6.63 -34.08 -16.82
N PHE A 130 -7.77 -34.76 -16.67
CA PHE A 130 -7.84 -36.21 -16.90
C PHE A 130 -7.61 -36.61 -18.35
N GLY A 131 -8.06 -35.81 -19.31
CA GLY A 131 -7.70 -35.98 -20.72
C GLY A 131 -6.19 -35.99 -20.91
N LEU A 132 -5.48 -35.04 -20.31
CA LEU A 132 -4.02 -34.97 -20.34
C LEU A 132 -3.35 -36.17 -19.65
N CYS A 133 -3.85 -36.62 -18.50
CA CYS A 133 -3.36 -37.85 -17.86
C CYS A 133 -3.50 -39.07 -18.77
N ARG A 134 -4.63 -39.21 -19.48
CA ARG A 134 -4.85 -40.31 -20.44
C ARG A 134 -3.90 -40.24 -21.62
N VAL A 135 -3.60 -39.03 -22.12
CA VAL A 135 -2.61 -38.81 -23.18
C VAL A 135 -1.22 -39.30 -22.73
N LEU A 136 -0.78 -38.95 -21.52
CA LEU A 136 0.52 -39.40 -20.98
C LEU A 136 0.57 -40.92 -20.78
N LYS A 137 -0.52 -41.50 -20.23
CA LYS A 137 -0.64 -42.94 -20.01
C LYS A 137 -0.86 -43.75 -21.29
N ARG A 138 -0.90 -43.09 -22.47
CA ARG A 138 -1.20 -43.69 -23.78
C ARG A 138 -2.50 -44.51 -23.78
N GLN A 139 -3.48 -44.06 -22.99
CA GLN A 139 -4.79 -44.68 -22.89
C GLN A 139 -5.70 -44.20 -24.03
N THR A 140 -6.79 -44.92 -24.29
CA THR A 140 -7.80 -44.45 -25.23
C THR A 140 -8.53 -43.23 -24.66
N TYR A 141 -8.68 -42.20 -25.49
CA TYR A 141 -9.42 -40.98 -25.14
C TYR A 141 -10.16 -40.46 -26.37
N SER A 142 -11.24 -39.71 -26.14
CA SER A 142 -11.96 -39.03 -27.21
C SER A 142 -11.19 -37.77 -27.61
N ARG A 143 -10.59 -37.77 -28.81
CA ARG A 143 -9.89 -36.60 -29.33
C ARG A 143 -10.82 -35.39 -29.48
N ARG A 144 -12.09 -35.65 -29.82
CA ARG A 144 -13.11 -34.60 -29.95
C ARG A 144 -13.41 -33.93 -28.62
N GLU A 145 -13.58 -34.70 -27.54
CA GLU A 145 -13.83 -34.14 -26.20
C GLU A 145 -12.66 -33.28 -25.71
N ILE A 146 -11.41 -33.71 -25.96
CA ILE A 146 -10.23 -32.89 -25.60
C ILE A 146 -10.19 -31.60 -26.42
N GLU A 147 -10.56 -31.63 -27.70
CA GLU A 147 -10.62 -30.44 -28.56
C GLU A 147 -11.70 -29.46 -28.07
N ASP A 148 -12.89 -29.96 -27.75
CA ASP A 148 -14.00 -29.14 -27.26
C ASP A 148 -13.63 -28.47 -25.92
N LEU A 149 -13.02 -29.22 -25.00
CA LEU A 149 -12.51 -28.68 -23.73
C LEU A 149 -11.37 -27.67 -23.92
N ARG A 150 -10.47 -27.91 -24.89
CA ARG A 150 -9.38 -26.98 -25.23
C ARG A 150 -9.95 -25.65 -25.70
N HIS A 151 -10.94 -25.68 -26.59
CA HIS A 151 -11.62 -24.47 -27.05
C HIS A 151 -12.30 -23.73 -25.90
N GLU A 152 -13.02 -24.44 -25.03
CA GLU A 152 -13.70 -23.84 -23.88
C GLU A 152 -12.71 -23.14 -22.92
N ILE A 153 -11.58 -23.80 -22.59
CA ILE A 153 -10.54 -23.21 -21.72
C ILE A 153 -9.84 -22.04 -22.41
N ASN A 154 -9.63 -22.10 -23.72
CA ASN A 154 -9.00 -21.02 -24.48
C ASN A 154 -9.89 -19.76 -24.56
N ASP A 155 -11.19 -19.93 -24.77
CA ASP A 155 -12.16 -18.84 -24.75
C ASP A 155 -12.23 -18.21 -23.35
N LEU A 156 -12.29 -19.05 -22.32
CA LEU A 156 -12.24 -18.60 -20.94
C LEU A 156 -10.94 -17.85 -20.64
N GLN A 157 -9.78 -18.35 -21.07
CA GLN A 157 -8.50 -17.71 -20.83
C GLN A 157 -8.37 -16.36 -21.57
N SER A 158 -8.91 -16.26 -22.78
CA SER A 158 -9.01 -15.00 -23.52
C SER A 158 -9.81 -13.96 -22.74
N LEU A 159 -10.94 -14.36 -22.14
CA LEU A 159 -11.73 -13.51 -21.26
C LEU A 159 -10.99 -13.17 -19.96
N GLN A 160 -10.30 -14.15 -19.36
CA GLN A 160 -9.49 -13.94 -18.16
C GLN A 160 -8.38 -12.93 -18.42
N ARG A 161 -7.73 -12.92 -19.59
CA ARG A 161 -6.67 -11.96 -19.92
C ARG A 161 -7.18 -10.56 -20.24
N SER A 162 -8.31 -10.46 -20.95
CA SER A 162 -8.89 -9.18 -21.38
C SER A 162 -9.68 -8.47 -20.28
N ASN A 163 -10.33 -9.24 -19.40
CA ASN A 163 -11.26 -8.73 -18.38
C ASN A 163 -10.81 -9.04 -16.95
N ARG A 164 -9.55 -9.45 -16.72
CA ARG A 164 -8.98 -9.57 -15.37
C ARG A 164 -9.00 -8.22 -14.68
N ARG A 165 -9.97 -8.03 -13.79
CA ARG A 165 -10.13 -6.82 -12.95
C ARG A 165 -9.68 -7.05 -11.51
N LEU A 166 -9.47 -8.32 -11.13
CA LEU A 166 -9.12 -8.72 -9.77
C LEU A 166 -7.60 -8.82 -9.57
N ILE A 167 -6.87 -9.23 -10.62
CA ILE A 167 -5.41 -9.38 -10.63
C ILE A 167 -4.92 -9.01 -12.04
N THR A 168 -3.84 -8.26 -12.20
CA THR A 168 -3.45 -7.63 -13.48
C THR A 168 -2.74 -8.64 -14.41
N PRO A 169 -2.86 -8.54 -15.77
CA PRO A 169 -2.24 -9.48 -16.74
C PRO A 169 -0.70 -9.47 -16.79
N THR A 170 -0.03 -8.59 -16.04
CA THR A 170 1.44 -8.43 -16.01
C THR A 170 2.14 -9.40 -15.06
N GLU A 171 1.39 -10.23 -14.32
CA GLU A 171 1.89 -11.44 -13.67
C GLU A 171 2.19 -12.52 -14.72
N THR A 172 3.10 -12.22 -15.64
CA THR A 172 3.55 -13.17 -16.64
C THR A 172 4.49 -14.17 -15.96
N PHE A 173 3.94 -15.32 -15.58
CA PHE A 173 4.55 -16.65 -15.41
C PHE A 173 5.70 -16.82 -14.40
N ALA A 174 6.65 -15.89 -14.31
CA ALA A 174 7.84 -16.00 -13.48
C ALA A 174 7.59 -15.87 -11.97
N ASN A 175 6.41 -15.39 -11.56
CA ASN A 175 6.04 -15.19 -10.15
C ASN A 175 5.09 -16.26 -9.60
N LEU A 176 4.71 -17.26 -10.40
CA LEU A 176 3.77 -18.28 -9.96
C LEU A 176 4.42 -19.26 -8.97
N SER A 177 5.73 -19.50 -9.07
CA SER A 177 6.52 -20.43 -8.25
C SER A 177 7.01 -19.91 -6.89
N LEU A 178 6.60 -18.71 -6.47
CA LEU A 178 7.22 -17.99 -5.34
C LEU A 178 6.28 -17.62 -4.21
N VAL A 179 5.05 -18.14 -4.18
CA VAL A 179 4.18 -18.00 -3.00
C VAL A 179 4.41 -19.21 -2.08
N PRO A 180 5.12 -19.06 -0.94
CA PRO A 180 5.28 -20.16 -0.02
C PRO A 180 3.91 -20.52 0.55
N VAL A 181 3.53 -21.79 0.43
CA VAL A 181 2.40 -22.37 1.17
C VAL A 181 2.75 -22.25 2.66
N GLN A 182 2.19 -21.25 3.34
CA GLN A 182 2.22 -21.19 4.80
C GLN A 182 1.42 -22.39 5.33
N ARG A 183 2.12 -23.49 5.63
CA ARG A 183 1.59 -24.57 6.43
C ARG A 183 1.20 -24.00 7.79
N THR A 184 -0.08 -23.78 8.02
CA THR A 184 -0.66 -23.59 9.35
C THR A 184 -0.45 -24.89 10.12
N VAL A 185 0.69 -24.98 10.81
CA VAL A 185 0.92 -25.98 11.86
C VAL A 185 -0.02 -25.64 13.00
N ILE A 186 -1.19 -26.26 13.00
CA ILE A 186 -2.08 -26.28 14.16
C ILE A 186 -1.40 -27.15 15.21
N GLN A 187 -0.70 -26.53 16.16
CA GLN A 187 -0.27 -27.22 17.37
C GLN A 187 -1.50 -27.54 18.24
N PRO A 188 -1.60 -28.77 18.79
CA PRO A 188 -2.72 -29.15 19.63
C PRO A 188 -2.69 -28.41 20.97
N LYS A 189 -3.83 -27.82 21.33
CA LYS A 189 -4.08 -27.16 22.62
C LYS A 189 -3.90 -28.16 23.77
N SER A 190 -2.92 -27.92 24.64
CA SER A 190 -2.80 -28.60 25.92
C SER A 190 -3.40 -27.75 27.06
N HIS A 191 -4.47 -28.31 27.61
CA HIS A 191 -5.02 -28.21 28.97
C HIS A 191 -4.99 -26.88 29.75
N GLU A 192 -6.22 -26.43 30.03
CA GLU A 192 -6.63 -25.47 31.05
C GLU A 192 -5.86 -25.62 32.38
N ARG A 193 -5.34 -24.50 32.89
CA ARG A 193 -5.07 -24.32 34.31
C ARG A 193 -5.98 -23.21 34.85
N ILE A 194 -6.88 -23.64 35.71
CA ILE A 194 -7.77 -22.84 36.56
C ILE A 194 -6.93 -21.86 37.39
N ARG A 195 -7.27 -20.57 37.35
CA ARG A 195 -6.73 -19.55 38.27
C ARG A 195 -7.84 -19.06 39.22
N PRO A 196 -7.60 -19.06 40.55
CA PRO A 196 -8.63 -18.71 41.53
C PRO A 196 -8.93 -17.21 41.61
N GLN A 197 -10.20 -16.90 41.91
CA GLN A 197 -10.78 -15.57 42.14
C GLN A 197 -10.51 -15.00 43.55
N ASN A 198 -10.37 -13.67 43.63
CA ASN A 198 -10.87 -12.69 44.64
C ASN A 198 -9.83 -11.61 45.02
N PRO A 199 -10.23 -10.47 45.63
CA PRO A 199 -11.40 -9.61 45.37
C PRO A 199 -11.03 -8.10 45.31
N ARG A 200 -11.99 -7.26 44.90
CA ARG A 200 -11.92 -5.77 44.87
C ARG A 200 -11.83 -5.13 46.27
N PRO A 201 -11.27 -3.91 46.36
CA PRO A 201 -11.81 -2.83 47.22
C PRO A 201 -12.05 -1.54 46.40
N MET A 202 -13.28 -1.00 46.33
CA MET A 202 -13.90 -0.02 47.25
C MET A 202 -13.19 1.34 47.28
N SER A 203 -13.80 2.32 46.60
CA SER A 203 -13.53 3.76 46.69
C SER A 203 -14.06 4.34 48.01
N PRO A 204 -13.51 5.48 48.48
CA PRO A 204 -14.26 6.45 49.24
C PRO A 204 -14.38 7.79 48.50
N ALA A 205 -15.48 8.48 48.81
CA ALA A 205 -15.93 9.74 48.25
C ALA A 205 -15.46 10.96 49.07
N SER A 206 -15.70 12.13 48.46
CA SER A 206 -15.81 13.49 49.04
C SER A 206 -14.53 14.27 49.34
N SER A 207 -14.38 15.44 48.71
CA SER A 207 -14.77 16.72 49.31
C SER A 207 -14.59 17.88 48.32
N HIS A 208 -15.61 18.74 48.27
CA HIS A 208 -15.56 20.11 47.77
C HIS A 208 -14.50 20.90 48.54
N ASP A 209 -13.72 21.73 47.84
CA ASP A 209 -13.53 23.11 48.27
C ASP A 209 -13.09 24.02 47.11
N SER A 210 -13.67 25.19 47.14
CA SER A 210 -13.65 26.30 46.18
C SER A 210 -12.37 27.12 46.22
N TYR A 211 -11.96 27.67 45.08
CA TYR A 211 -11.45 29.05 45.03
C TYR A 211 -11.89 29.75 43.74
N GLU A 212 -12.49 30.91 43.94
CA GLU A 212 -13.04 31.83 42.96
C GLU A 212 -11.98 32.84 42.48
N THR A 213 -12.20 33.35 41.26
CA THR A 213 -11.84 34.70 40.79
C THR A 213 -10.38 34.97 40.41
N TYR A 214 -10.14 35.18 39.11
CA TYR A 214 -9.91 36.51 38.53
C TYR A 214 -10.32 36.51 37.05
N GLN A 215 -11.40 37.22 36.74
CA GLN A 215 -11.68 37.72 35.40
C GLN A 215 -10.61 38.77 35.04
N ASN A 216 -10.15 38.77 33.80
CA ASN A 216 -9.69 39.99 33.15
C ASN A 216 -10.34 40.14 31.78
N VAL A 217 -10.84 41.34 31.60
CA VAL A 217 -11.73 41.84 30.55
C VAL A 217 -10.94 42.10 29.27
N SER A 218 -11.59 41.79 28.16
CA SER A 218 -11.19 42.03 26.78
C SER A 218 -11.13 43.53 26.43
N VAL A 219 -10.15 43.91 25.61
CA VAL A 219 -10.07 45.20 24.91
C VAL A 219 -9.85 44.92 23.41
N PRO A 220 -10.45 45.71 22.48
CA PRO A 220 -10.80 45.25 21.13
C PRO A 220 -9.68 45.39 20.10
N SER A 221 -9.65 44.46 19.15
CA SER A 221 -8.84 44.50 17.93
C SER A 221 -9.18 45.69 17.02
N PRO A 222 -8.20 46.35 16.37
CA PRO A 222 -8.46 47.26 15.26
C PRO A 222 -8.68 46.50 13.93
N PRO A 223 -9.42 47.07 12.96
CA PRO A 223 -9.87 46.39 11.75
C PRO A 223 -8.75 46.22 10.71
N PRO A 224 -8.83 45.21 9.80
CA PRO A 224 -7.80 44.99 8.79
C PRO A 224 -7.99 45.96 7.61
N LEU A 225 -7.01 46.83 7.39
CA LEU A 225 -6.80 47.53 6.14
C LEU A 225 -5.85 46.70 5.26
N SER A 226 -6.37 46.15 4.17
CA SER A 226 -5.58 45.91 2.95
C SER A 226 -5.43 47.26 2.22
N PRO A 227 -4.35 47.55 1.45
CA PRO A 227 -3.81 46.72 0.35
C PRO A 227 -2.24 46.70 0.33
N THR A 228 -1.49 45.91 -0.43
CA THR A 228 -1.30 45.88 -1.89
C THR A 228 -0.17 44.89 -2.20
N THR A 229 -0.38 44.02 -3.19
CA THR A 229 0.59 43.26 -4.03
C THR A 229 2.01 42.96 -3.51
N THR A 230 2.24 41.69 -3.19
CA THR A 230 3.55 41.03 -3.36
C THR A 230 3.34 39.78 -4.20
N PHE A 231 4.12 39.63 -5.28
CA PHE A 231 4.17 38.41 -6.07
C PHE A 231 4.65 37.27 -5.16
N SER A 232 3.73 36.40 -4.74
CA SER A 232 4.07 35.20 -3.96
C SER A 232 4.83 34.22 -4.86
N THR A 233 6.15 34.16 -4.69
CA THR A 233 7.04 33.16 -5.33
C THR A 233 7.05 31.82 -4.60
N THR A 234 6.29 31.69 -3.52
CA THR A 234 6.22 30.52 -2.64
C THR A 234 5.01 29.64 -2.93
N SER A 235 5.22 28.33 -2.83
CA SER A 235 4.15 27.33 -2.89
C SER A 235 3.37 27.37 -1.57
N HIS A 236 2.05 27.52 -1.64
CA HIS A 236 1.18 27.56 -0.46
C HIS A 236 0.17 26.41 -0.51
N ALA A 237 0.13 25.60 0.55
CA ALA A 237 -0.97 24.68 0.81
C ALA A 237 -2.08 25.44 1.54
N SER A 238 -3.32 25.13 1.18
CA SER A 238 -4.51 25.52 1.94
C SER A 238 -5.25 24.25 2.35
N SER A 239 -5.56 24.12 3.64
CA SER A 239 -6.44 23.07 4.12
C SER A 239 -7.85 23.26 3.53
N VAL A 240 -8.54 22.14 3.36
CA VAL A 240 -9.96 22.10 2.98
C VAL A 240 -10.80 22.07 4.27
N ASP A 241 -12.10 22.40 4.20
CA ASP A 241 -13.00 22.50 5.37
C ASP A 241 -12.74 21.42 6.44
N ALA A 242 -12.66 21.84 7.69
CA ALA A 242 -12.21 21.05 8.84
C ALA A 242 -13.05 19.78 9.10
N ASP A 243 -14.19 19.64 8.43
CA ASP A 243 -15.16 18.56 8.62
C ASP A 243 -14.73 17.21 8.01
N ILE A 244 -13.73 17.20 7.13
CA ILE A 244 -13.31 15.97 6.39
C ILE A 244 -12.45 15.02 7.26
N GLY A 245 -11.90 15.47 8.39
CA GLY A 245 -11.22 14.60 9.37
C GLY A 245 -10.01 13.80 8.84
N HIS A 246 -9.49 14.11 7.65
CA HIS A 246 -8.40 13.37 6.99
C HIS A 246 -7.03 13.98 7.32
N TRP A 247 -6.01 13.16 7.65
CA TRP A 247 -4.67 13.61 8.08
C TRP A 247 -3.99 14.59 7.10
N ALA A 248 -4.22 14.42 5.80
CA ALA A 248 -3.64 15.28 4.76
C ALA A 248 -4.07 16.77 4.86
N THR A 249 -5.16 17.07 5.58
CA THR A 249 -5.65 18.44 5.76
C THR A 249 -4.74 19.27 6.67
N THR A 250 -3.97 18.63 7.56
CA THR A 250 -3.10 19.30 8.54
C THR A 250 -1.61 19.00 8.35
N ILE A 251 -1.25 18.12 7.41
CA ILE A 251 0.12 17.58 7.26
C ILE A 251 1.19 18.65 6.93
N PHE A 252 0.78 19.75 6.31
CA PHE A 252 1.66 20.88 5.95
C PHE A 252 1.75 21.96 7.05
N ASN A 253 1.07 21.79 8.17
CA ASN A 253 1.12 22.75 9.27
C ASN A 253 2.49 22.68 9.99
N ASN A 254 2.98 23.84 10.43
CA ASN A 254 4.18 23.97 11.26
C ASN A 254 5.46 23.34 10.66
N LEU A 255 5.64 23.42 9.33
CA LEU A 255 6.86 22.93 8.70
C LEU A 255 8.03 23.90 8.88
N PRO A 256 9.25 23.41 9.17
CA PRO A 256 10.45 24.20 8.97
C PRO A 256 10.58 24.59 7.49
N THR A 257 11.41 25.60 7.20
CA THR A 257 11.60 26.08 5.83
C THR A 257 13.09 26.22 5.53
N THR A 258 13.67 25.13 5.05
CA THR A 258 15.02 25.11 4.49
C THR A 258 14.94 25.38 3.00
N ILE A 259 15.54 26.48 2.55
CA ILE A 259 15.44 26.98 1.17
C ILE A 259 16.20 26.04 0.21
N LEU A 260 15.56 25.69 -0.90
CA LEU A 260 16.17 24.96 -2.01
C LEU A 260 16.80 25.93 -3.03
N GLU A 261 17.73 25.41 -3.84
CA GLU A 261 18.32 26.16 -4.95
C GLU A 261 17.24 26.73 -5.87
N ASP A 262 17.41 27.98 -6.29
CA ASP A 262 16.48 28.63 -7.19
C ASP A 262 16.72 28.18 -8.63
N ASP A 263 15.63 28.00 -9.37
CA ASP A 263 15.61 27.55 -10.76
C ASP A 263 14.63 28.42 -11.55
N PRO A 264 14.98 28.95 -12.73
CA PRO A 264 14.08 29.81 -13.50
C PRO A 264 12.82 29.09 -14.01
N GLU A 265 12.81 27.76 -14.08
CA GLU A 265 11.63 26.99 -14.47
C GLU A 265 10.52 27.08 -13.42
N ILE A 266 9.28 27.07 -13.88
CA ILE A 266 8.08 27.09 -13.04
C ILE A 266 7.36 25.75 -13.07
N SER A 267 6.45 25.55 -12.13
CA SER A 267 5.62 24.34 -12.12
C SER A 267 4.71 24.28 -13.35
N ARG A 268 4.63 23.12 -14.01
CA ARG A 268 3.83 22.91 -15.23
C ARG A 268 3.09 21.58 -15.16
N CYS A 269 1.93 21.52 -15.80
CA CYS A 269 1.28 20.25 -16.13
C CYS A 269 1.16 20.14 -17.65
N PHE A 270 1.59 19.00 -18.17
CA PHE A 270 1.63 18.72 -19.61
C PHE A 270 0.33 18.08 -20.12
N GLY A 271 -0.54 17.64 -19.21
CA GLY A 271 -1.82 17.03 -19.54
C GLY A 271 -1.68 15.70 -20.31
N ASP A 272 -2.76 15.28 -20.97
CA ASP A 272 -2.73 14.10 -21.85
C ASP A 272 -2.57 14.55 -23.30
N SER A 273 -1.57 14.02 -24.01
CA SER A 273 -1.22 14.37 -25.39
C SER A 273 -2.38 14.14 -26.39
N ALA A 274 -3.37 13.34 -26.00
CA ALA A 274 -4.53 12.97 -26.79
C ALA A 274 -5.71 13.95 -26.71
N GLY A 275 -5.59 15.09 -26.02
CA GLY A 275 -6.62 16.15 -25.99
C GLY A 275 -7.92 15.78 -25.26
N LYS A 276 -8.04 14.57 -24.72
CA LYS A 276 -9.13 14.18 -23.83
C LYS A 276 -8.82 14.73 -22.43
N CYS A 277 -9.43 15.86 -22.07
CA CYS A 277 -9.56 16.24 -20.67
C CYS A 277 -10.24 15.07 -19.95
N ARG A 278 -9.49 14.31 -19.13
CA ARG A 278 -10.11 13.34 -18.24
C ARG A 278 -11.05 14.11 -17.31
N SER A 279 -12.26 13.58 -17.14
CA SER A 279 -13.32 14.21 -16.35
C SER A 279 -12.81 14.57 -14.95
N LEU A 280 -13.41 15.61 -14.36
CA LEU A 280 -13.22 15.92 -12.94
C LEU A 280 -13.48 14.65 -12.09
N PRO A 281 -12.90 14.56 -10.89
CA PRO A 281 -13.23 13.50 -9.96
C PRO A 281 -14.74 13.39 -9.76
N ASP A 282 -15.24 12.16 -9.66
CA ASP A 282 -16.65 11.89 -9.40
C ASP A 282 -17.06 12.50 -8.05
N PRO A 283 -18.35 12.80 -7.82
CA PRO A 283 -18.80 13.41 -6.56
C PRO A 283 -18.47 12.62 -5.29
N GLU A 284 -18.19 11.32 -5.41
CA GLU A 284 -17.74 10.46 -4.31
C GLU A 284 -16.32 10.77 -3.83
N PHE A 285 -15.56 11.58 -4.57
CA PHE A 285 -14.19 11.97 -4.21
C PHE A 285 -14.19 13.28 -3.43
N GLU A 286 -13.67 13.22 -2.21
CA GLU A 286 -13.51 14.36 -1.32
C GLU A 286 -12.13 14.99 -1.53
N ARG A 287 -12.07 16.33 -1.62
CA ARG A 287 -10.79 17.04 -1.74
C ARG A 287 -10.14 17.08 -0.36
N ILE A 288 -8.94 16.53 -0.25
CA ILE A 288 -8.19 16.43 1.03
C ILE A 288 -6.99 17.37 1.10
N LEU A 289 -6.49 17.85 -0.04
CA LEU A 289 -5.37 18.80 -0.11
C LEU A 289 -5.52 19.71 -1.32
N GLN A 290 -5.12 20.97 -1.17
CA GLN A 290 -4.92 21.89 -2.28
C GLN A 290 -3.62 22.67 -2.10
N MET A 291 -2.82 22.74 -3.16
CA MET A 291 -1.59 23.51 -3.23
C MET A 291 -1.60 24.44 -4.44
N LYS A 292 -1.11 25.66 -4.24
CA LYS A 292 -0.90 26.64 -5.30
C LYS A 292 0.59 26.83 -5.51
N PHE A 293 1.02 26.70 -6.75
CA PHE A 293 2.40 26.88 -7.18
C PHE A 293 2.57 28.21 -7.94
N PRO A 294 3.79 28.76 -7.95
CA PRO A 294 4.14 29.87 -8.84
C PRO A 294 3.80 29.55 -10.30
N GLY A 295 3.32 30.56 -11.04
CA GLY A 295 2.82 30.37 -12.42
C GLY A 295 1.34 30.00 -12.52
N GLY A 296 0.63 29.90 -11.39
CA GLY A 296 -0.84 29.71 -11.37
C GLY A 296 -1.31 28.27 -11.45
N LEU A 297 -0.39 27.29 -11.49
CA LEU A 297 -0.71 25.88 -11.35
C LEU A 297 -1.26 25.61 -9.94
N ARG A 298 -2.40 24.95 -9.88
CA ARG A 298 -3.02 24.43 -8.66
C ARG A 298 -3.03 22.91 -8.73
N VAL A 299 -2.57 22.27 -7.66
CA VAL A 299 -2.62 20.83 -7.48
C VAL A 299 -3.63 20.52 -6.39
N LYS A 300 -4.53 19.57 -6.64
CA LYS A 300 -5.52 19.11 -5.67
C LYS A 300 -5.42 17.60 -5.54
N LEU A 301 -5.40 17.10 -4.31
CA LEU A 301 -5.53 15.67 -4.03
C LEU A 301 -6.95 15.37 -3.56
N TYR A 302 -7.49 14.30 -4.10
CA TYR A 302 -8.83 13.81 -3.81
C TYR A 302 -8.74 12.37 -3.31
N TRP A 303 -9.59 12.04 -2.35
CA TRP A 303 -9.68 10.73 -1.71
C TRP A 303 -11.12 10.27 -1.68
N ARG A 304 -11.36 8.98 -1.89
CA ARG A 304 -12.69 8.38 -1.80
C ARG A 304 -12.77 7.48 -0.56
N PRO A 305 -13.61 7.81 0.44
CA PRO A 305 -13.66 7.06 1.70
C PRO A 305 -13.98 5.57 1.56
N ARG A 306 -14.80 5.22 0.57
CA ARG A 306 -15.32 3.85 0.39
C ARG A 306 -14.25 2.81 0.06
N ASP A 307 -13.24 3.19 -0.72
CA ASP A 307 -12.23 2.26 -1.24
C ASP A 307 -10.82 2.87 -1.29
N TYR A 308 -10.63 3.97 -0.56
CA TYR A 308 -9.38 4.70 -0.38
C TYR A 308 -8.70 5.19 -1.66
N ARG A 309 -9.41 5.17 -2.80
CA ARG A 309 -8.85 5.61 -4.08
C ARG A 309 -8.48 7.08 -4.04
N CYS A 310 -7.31 7.37 -4.59
CA CYS A 310 -6.81 8.74 -4.65
C CYS A 310 -6.66 9.22 -6.09
N LYS A 311 -7.07 10.47 -6.34
CA LYS A 311 -6.87 11.17 -7.62
C LYS A 311 -6.10 12.46 -7.40
N ILE A 312 -5.24 12.83 -8.34
CA ILE A 312 -4.57 14.12 -8.39
C ILE A 312 -5.09 14.92 -9.56
N VAL A 313 -5.41 16.19 -9.32
CA VAL A 313 -5.87 17.15 -10.32
C VAL A 313 -4.87 18.29 -10.40
N CYS A 314 -4.33 18.53 -11.59
CA CYS A 314 -3.61 19.75 -11.93
C CYS A 314 -4.57 20.69 -12.66
N GLU A 315 -4.64 21.95 -12.23
CA GLU A 315 -5.46 23.01 -12.81
C GLU A 315 -4.59 24.24 -13.08
N TRP A 316 -4.55 24.74 -14.32
CA TRP A 316 -3.69 25.86 -14.70
C TRP A 316 -4.38 26.78 -15.72
N PRO A 317 -4.03 28.07 -15.73
CA PRO A 317 -4.54 28.99 -16.75
C PRO A 317 -3.93 28.64 -18.11
N GLU A 318 -4.77 28.48 -19.13
CA GLU A 318 -4.31 28.35 -20.52
C GLU A 318 -4.38 29.69 -21.26
N SER A 319 -5.42 30.48 -20.99
CA SER A 319 -5.55 31.84 -21.51
C SER A 319 -6.17 32.74 -20.43
N ARG A 320 -6.31 34.05 -20.70
CA ARG A 320 -6.93 35.01 -19.77
C ARG A 320 -8.35 34.63 -19.32
N ARG A 321 -9.04 33.71 -20.03
CA ARG A 321 -10.42 33.30 -19.73
C ARG A 321 -10.62 31.78 -19.66
N SER A 322 -9.62 30.96 -19.99
CA SER A 322 -9.75 29.50 -19.99
C SER A 322 -8.79 28.85 -19.01
N VAL A 323 -9.33 27.93 -18.23
CA VAL A 323 -8.59 27.09 -17.30
C VAL A 323 -8.55 25.68 -17.87
N ARG A 324 -7.36 25.09 -17.96
CA ARG A 324 -7.20 23.67 -18.24
C ARG A 324 -7.08 22.90 -16.94
N TRP A 325 -7.53 21.66 -16.97
CA TRP A 325 -7.26 20.70 -15.92
C TRP A 325 -6.90 19.34 -16.49
N SER A 326 -6.18 18.57 -15.70
CA SER A 326 -5.89 17.16 -15.96
C SER A 326 -6.05 16.39 -14.66
N CYS A 327 -6.68 15.23 -14.72
CA CYS A 327 -6.96 14.37 -13.57
C CYS A 327 -6.42 12.96 -13.84
N LEU A 328 -5.63 12.42 -12.91
CA LEU A 328 -5.14 11.04 -12.95
C LEU A 328 -5.28 10.38 -11.58
N PRO A 329 -5.54 9.06 -11.52
CA PRO A 329 -5.33 8.28 -10.31
C PRO A 329 -3.86 8.35 -9.87
N LEU A 330 -3.60 8.40 -8.56
CA LEU A 330 -2.22 8.35 -8.05
C LEU A 330 -1.52 7.03 -8.44
N SER A 331 -2.28 5.94 -8.56
CA SER A 331 -1.81 4.63 -9.01
C SER A 331 -1.31 4.59 -10.47
N GLU A 332 -1.69 5.55 -11.32
CA GLU A 332 -1.16 5.68 -12.70
C GLU A 332 0.15 6.50 -12.77
N LEU A 333 0.61 7.02 -11.63
CA LEU A 333 1.74 7.94 -11.56
C LEU A 333 2.85 7.41 -10.66
N HIS A 334 4.08 7.75 -11.05
CA HIS A 334 5.29 7.56 -10.25
C HIS A 334 5.94 8.93 -10.03
N ILE A 335 6.71 9.07 -8.95
CA ILE A 335 7.21 10.36 -8.49
C ILE A 335 8.73 10.31 -8.34
N ARG A 336 9.41 11.28 -8.93
CA ARG A 336 10.88 11.40 -8.83
C ARG A 336 11.30 12.82 -8.56
N ARG A 337 12.38 12.98 -7.80
CA ARG A 337 13.02 14.28 -7.55
C ARG A 337 14.14 14.55 -8.55
N ALA A 338 14.25 15.81 -8.98
CA ALA A 338 15.51 16.36 -9.49
C ALA A 338 15.62 17.83 -9.07
N GLY A 339 16.67 18.16 -8.32
CA GLY A 339 16.84 19.50 -7.75
C GLY A 339 15.63 19.91 -6.89
N PRO A 340 15.06 21.11 -7.11
CA PRO A 340 13.88 21.60 -6.40
C PRO A 340 12.54 21.06 -6.95
N PHE A 341 12.57 20.14 -7.93
CA PHE A 341 11.36 19.64 -8.59
C PHE A 341 10.99 18.23 -8.16
N LEU A 342 9.68 18.00 -8.03
CA LEU A 342 9.07 16.68 -8.13
C LEU A 342 8.39 16.52 -9.49
N TYR A 343 8.76 15.46 -10.20
CA TYR A 343 8.17 15.09 -11.47
C TYR A 343 7.20 13.92 -11.25
N LEU A 344 5.95 14.15 -11.60
CA LEU A 344 4.92 13.13 -11.66
C LEU A 344 4.88 12.58 -13.08
N CYS A 345 5.12 11.29 -13.23
CA CYS A 345 5.36 10.66 -14.52
C CYS A 345 4.46 9.45 -14.72
N ARG A 346 4.07 9.19 -15.98
CA ARG A 346 3.37 7.97 -16.36
C ARG A 346 4.38 6.88 -16.72
N PRO A 347 4.19 5.64 -16.22
CA PRO A 347 4.97 4.51 -16.70
C PRO A 347 4.59 4.19 -18.16
N THR A 348 5.59 3.96 -19.01
CA THR A 348 5.40 3.60 -20.42
C THR A 348 6.15 2.32 -20.73
N VAL A 349 5.48 1.37 -21.41
CA VAL A 349 6.03 0.02 -21.69
C VAL A 349 7.16 0.05 -22.73
N THR A 350 7.20 1.08 -23.58
CA THR A 350 8.02 1.12 -24.81
C THR A 350 8.90 2.36 -24.96
N ALA A 351 8.89 3.28 -23.99
CA ALA A 351 9.54 4.58 -24.07
C ALA A 351 9.97 5.08 -22.66
N PRO A 352 10.86 6.09 -22.55
CA PRO A 352 11.13 6.75 -21.28
C PRO A 352 9.85 7.35 -20.70
N SER A 353 9.65 7.18 -19.39
CA SER A 353 8.52 7.69 -18.61
C SER A 353 8.13 9.11 -19.02
N THR A 354 6.88 9.29 -19.44
CA THR A 354 6.38 10.61 -19.87
C THR A 354 6.03 11.46 -18.65
N CYS A 355 6.65 12.64 -18.55
CA CYS A 355 6.33 13.61 -17.52
C CYS A 355 4.90 14.13 -17.70
N TRP A 356 4.07 14.01 -16.66
CA TRP A 356 2.72 14.52 -16.63
C TRP A 356 2.64 15.88 -15.93
N ALA A 357 3.43 16.07 -14.85
CA ALA A 357 3.57 17.36 -14.18
C ALA A 357 4.97 17.53 -13.57
N SER A 358 5.48 18.76 -13.57
CA SER A 358 6.65 19.20 -12.82
C SER A 358 6.22 20.20 -11.75
N LEU A 359 6.58 19.93 -10.49
CA LEU A 359 6.18 20.73 -9.34
C LEU A 359 7.45 21.29 -8.69
N LYS A 360 7.63 22.61 -8.74
CA LYS A 360 8.75 23.32 -8.10
C LYS A 360 8.43 23.61 -6.64
N PHE A 361 9.32 23.22 -5.74
CA PHE A 361 9.24 23.53 -4.33
C PHE A 361 10.32 24.54 -3.96
N THR A 362 9.99 25.45 -3.04
CA THR A 362 10.93 26.44 -2.51
C THR A 362 11.61 25.97 -1.23
N SER A 363 11.03 24.98 -0.55
CA SER A 363 11.62 24.38 0.65
C SER A 363 11.68 22.85 0.56
N TYR A 364 12.73 22.32 1.17
CA TYR A 364 12.99 20.89 1.25
C TYR A 364 11.87 20.15 1.99
N GLU A 365 11.39 20.70 3.09
CA GLU A 365 10.33 20.10 3.91
C GLU A 365 9.02 19.97 3.13
N TRP A 366 8.63 21.02 2.40
CA TRP A 366 7.44 20.99 1.55
C TRP A 366 7.54 19.94 0.45
N LEU A 367 8.72 19.81 -0.16
CA LEU A 367 9.01 18.80 -1.16
C LEU A 367 8.85 17.39 -0.56
N VAL A 368 9.50 17.13 0.58
CA VAL A 368 9.45 15.85 1.27
C VAL A 368 8.03 15.49 1.71
N ILE A 369 7.31 16.42 2.35
CA ILE A 369 5.94 16.16 2.82
C ILE A 369 5.01 15.86 1.66
N PHE A 370 5.15 16.56 0.53
CA PHE A 370 4.36 16.24 -0.67
C PHE A 370 4.70 14.85 -1.20
N HIS A 371 5.99 14.50 -1.28
CA HIS A 371 6.44 13.19 -1.74
C HIS A 371 5.93 12.06 -0.84
N CYS A 372 6.12 12.15 0.48
CA CYS A 372 5.62 11.16 1.42
C CYS A 372 4.08 11.08 1.39
N SER A 373 3.38 12.22 1.33
CA SER A 373 1.92 12.24 1.21
C SER A 373 1.43 11.54 -0.06
N PHE A 374 2.11 11.78 -1.19
CA PHE A 374 1.82 11.09 -2.45
C PHE A 374 2.03 9.58 -2.30
N LEU A 375 3.14 9.14 -1.70
CA LEU A 375 3.43 7.72 -1.49
C LEU A 375 2.42 7.06 -0.56
N SER A 376 2.07 7.69 0.56
CA SER A 376 1.09 7.16 1.51
C SER A 376 -0.32 7.12 0.90
N LEU A 377 -0.79 8.20 0.28
CA LEU A 377 -2.11 8.18 -0.37
C LEU A 377 -2.18 7.18 -1.51
N ARG A 378 -1.07 7.03 -2.25
CA ARG A 378 -0.97 6.00 -3.27
C ARG A 378 -1.05 4.64 -2.62
N SER A 379 -0.20 4.30 -1.64
CA SER A 379 -0.10 2.97 -1.03
C SER A 379 -1.40 2.46 -0.40
N HIS A 380 -2.29 3.36 0.04
CA HIS A 380 -3.60 3.02 0.59
C HIS A 380 -4.69 2.85 -0.50
N ASP A 381 -4.42 3.21 -1.76
CA ASP A 381 -5.33 2.97 -2.88
C ASP A 381 -5.60 1.46 -2.97
N GLY A 382 -6.88 1.05 -2.92
CA GLY A 382 -7.28 -0.37 -2.94
C GLY A 382 -6.89 -1.15 -4.21
N VAL A 383 -6.13 -0.53 -5.13
CA VAL A 383 -5.51 -1.12 -6.31
C VAL A 383 -4.05 -1.45 -5.99
N ARG A 384 -3.69 -2.75 -5.93
CA ARG A 384 -2.30 -3.19 -5.64
C ARG A 384 -1.28 -2.51 -6.55
N HIS A 385 -0.33 -1.80 -5.95
CA HIS A 385 0.75 -1.13 -6.68
C HIS A 385 1.72 -2.14 -7.29
N VAL A 386 2.11 -1.88 -8.55
CA VAL A 386 3.37 -2.41 -9.05
C VAL A 386 4.46 -1.84 -8.16
N ASN A 387 5.26 -2.72 -7.55
CA ASN A 387 6.36 -2.35 -6.67
C ASN A 387 7.40 -1.56 -7.48
N ASN A 388 7.22 -0.24 -7.57
CA ASN A 388 8.09 0.64 -8.33
C ASN A 388 9.20 1.10 -7.37
N GLY A 389 10.26 0.30 -7.24
CA GLY A 389 11.42 0.62 -6.39
C GLY A 389 12.11 1.96 -6.71
N LEU A 390 11.68 2.64 -7.78
CA LEU A 390 12.15 3.93 -8.26
C LEU A 390 11.57 5.14 -7.47
N ASP A 391 10.45 4.99 -6.77
CA ASP A 391 9.74 6.13 -6.18
C ASP A 391 10.08 6.40 -4.71
N HIS A 392 10.62 5.39 -4.00
CA HIS A 392 10.86 5.46 -2.56
C HIS A 392 12.10 6.26 -2.20
N VAL A 393 13.07 6.36 -3.11
CA VAL A 393 14.31 7.09 -2.87
C VAL A 393 14.22 8.47 -3.51
N LEU A 394 14.18 9.52 -2.67
CA LEU A 394 14.34 10.89 -3.14
C LEU A 394 15.78 11.09 -3.60
N LYS A 395 15.97 11.17 -4.92
CA LYS A 395 17.27 11.52 -5.52
C LYS A 395 17.75 12.86 -4.96
N GLY A 396 18.94 12.88 -4.37
CA GLY A 396 19.49 14.05 -3.69
C GLY A 396 19.67 13.82 -2.19
N GLU A 397 19.11 12.75 -1.63
CA GLU A 397 19.35 12.37 -0.23
C GLU A 397 20.40 11.26 -0.12
N THR A 398 21.14 11.25 0.99
CA THR A 398 21.96 10.12 1.44
C THR A 398 21.28 9.42 2.59
N LEU A 399 21.22 8.09 2.53
CA LEU A 399 20.84 7.27 3.67
C LEU A 399 22.06 7.15 4.60
N ASN A 400 21.95 7.68 5.80
CA ASN A 400 23.04 7.69 6.79
C ASN A 400 22.85 6.64 7.88
N PHE A 401 21.60 6.26 8.16
CA PHE A 401 21.27 5.19 9.10
C PHE A 401 19.99 4.48 8.67
N ALA A 402 19.91 3.17 8.92
CA ALA A 402 18.68 2.39 8.81
C ALA A 402 18.65 1.30 9.90
N GLY A 403 17.50 1.14 10.56
CA GLY A 403 17.31 0.13 11.59
C GLY A 403 15.83 -0.22 11.75
N ALA A 404 15.55 -1.35 12.41
CA ALA A 404 14.18 -1.77 12.68
C ALA A 404 13.72 -1.28 14.06
N ILE A 405 12.54 -0.66 14.12
CA ILE A 405 11.92 -0.21 15.38
C ILE A 405 10.53 -0.82 15.55
N ARG A 406 10.09 -0.89 16.80
CA ARG A 406 8.71 -1.18 17.20
C ARG A 406 8.05 0.11 17.66
N ASP A 407 6.91 0.42 17.07
CA ASP A 407 6.09 1.54 17.50
C ASP A 407 4.62 1.16 17.35
N SER A 408 3.81 1.45 18.36
CA SER A 408 2.36 1.23 18.30
C SER A 408 1.93 -0.21 17.97
N GLY A 409 2.76 -1.19 18.34
CA GLY A 409 2.52 -2.62 18.07
C GLY A 409 2.93 -3.08 16.67
N PHE A 410 3.44 -2.19 15.83
CA PHE A 410 3.88 -2.48 14.47
C PHE A 410 5.41 -2.42 14.36
N LYS A 411 5.95 -3.15 13.39
CA LYS A 411 7.36 -3.03 13.00
C LYS A 411 7.52 -1.99 11.90
N HIS A 412 8.47 -1.08 12.10
CA HIS A 412 8.81 -0.05 11.13
C HIS A 412 10.29 -0.10 10.77
N ALA A 413 10.59 0.22 9.51
CA ALA A 413 11.94 0.55 9.08
C ALA A 413 12.15 2.04 9.35
N LEU A 414 13.00 2.36 10.32
CA LEU A 414 13.45 3.72 10.60
C LEU A 414 14.67 4.03 9.74
N ARG A 415 14.65 5.19 9.09
CA ARG A 415 15.75 5.67 8.25
C ARG A 415 16.08 7.11 8.59
N LEU A 416 17.36 7.44 8.51
CA LEU A 416 17.87 8.80 8.63
C LEU A 416 18.45 9.23 7.29
N TYR A 417 17.89 10.30 6.75
CA TYR A 417 18.29 10.88 5.48
C TYR A 417 18.93 12.26 5.70
N ARG A 418 19.96 12.57 4.91
CA ARG A 418 20.59 13.89 4.80
C ARG A 418 20.46 14.39 3.36
N ASP A 419 19.94 15.60 3.17
CA ASP A 419 19.85 16.23 1.86
C ASP A 419 21.20 16.78 1.42
N LYS A 420 21.65 16.40 0.22
CA LYS A 420 22.98 16.79 -0.29
C LYS A 420 23.10 18.29 -0.61
N SER A 421 22.01 18.94 -0.98
CA SER A 421 22.01 20.36 -1.38
C SER A 421 21.89 21.31 -0.20
N THR A 422 21.08 20.94 0.79
CA THR A 422 20.71 21.83 1.91
C THR A 422 21.26 21.39 3.25
N ASP A 423 21.86 20.21 3.31
CA ASP A 423 22.31 19.55 4.54
C ASP A 423 21.15 19.14 5.49
N ALA A 424 19.89 19.42 5.15
CA ALA A 424 18.77 19.11 6.02
C ALA A 424 18.68 17.62 6.36
N ILE A 425 18.42 17.31 7.63
CA ILE A 425 18.34 15.95 8.16
C ILE A 425 16.90 15.62 8.52
N ARG A 426 16.43 14.45 8.08
CA ARG A 426 15.10 13.93 8.42
C ARG A 426 15.13 12.47 8.84
N LEU A 427 14.21 12.12 9.72
CA LEU A 427 13.83 10.76 10.02
C LEU A 427 12.61 10.36 9.19
N GLU A 428 12.57 9.12 8.77
CA GLU A 428 11.43 8.50 8.12
C GLU A 428 11.17 7.12 8.72
N ALA A 429 9.94 6.87 9.13
CA ALA A 429 9.47 5.52 9.47
C ALA A 429 8.52 5.03 8.40
N SER A 430 8.76 3.80 7.92
CA SER A 430 7.93 3.12 6.93
C SER A 430 7.54 1.73 7.40
N ALA A 431 6.44 1.17 6.87
CA ALA A 431 6.02 -0.19 7.23
C ALA A 431 7.11 -1.23 6.89
N LEU A 432 7.52 -2.04 7.87
CA LEU A 432 8.50 -3.12 7.67
C LEU A 432 7.83 -4.47 7.38
N ASP A 433 6.61 -4.66 7.88
CA ASP A 433 5.81 -5.87 7.73
C ASP A 433 4.48 -5.59 7.03
N GLY A 434 3.85 -6.64 6.49
CA GLY A 434 2.54 -6.58 5.83
C GLY A 434 2.58 -6.20 4.34
N ASP A 435 1.39 -6.06 3.73
CA ASP A 435 1.21 -5.79 2.30
C ASP A 435 1.81 -4.43 1.85
N MET A 436 2.10 -3.53 2.79
CA MET A 436 2.69 -2.19 2.54
C MET A 436 4.20 -2.14 2.75
N LYS A 437 4.84 -3.30 2.92
CA LYS A 437 6.27 -3.43 3.22
C LYS A 437 7.13 -2.59 2.29
N HIS A 438 7.96 -1.74 2.91
CA HIS A 438 8.94 -0.84 2.30
C HIS A 438 8.39 0.27 1.38
N SER A 439 7.06 0.41 1.21
CA SER A 439 6.49 1.33 0.22
C SER A 439 5.62 2.46 0.80
N CYS A 440 5.15 2.32 2.04
CA CYS A 440 4.32 3.32 2.70
C CYS A 440 5.08 4.05 3.82
N PRO A 441 5.38 5.35 3.69
CA PRO A 441 5.81 6.15 4.83
C PRO A 441 4.65 6.28 5.83
N ILE A 442 4.95 6.06 7.11
CA ILE A 442 4.01 6.18 8.22
C ILE A 442 4.14 7.55 8.86
N TRP A 443 5.38 7.98 9.09
CA TRP A 443 5.67 9.35 9.52
C TRP A 443 7.06 9.80 9.09
N THR A 444 7.25 11.12 9.03
CA THR A 444 8.56 11.75 8.86
C THR A 444 8.74 12.89 9.88
N ALA A 445 9.97 13.19 10.26
CA ALA A 445 10.29 14.28 11.18
C ALA A 445 11.58 14.96 10.74
N PHE A 446 11.61 16.29 10.74
CA PHE A 446 12.79 17.08 10.40
C PHE A 446 13.58 17.37 11.69
N ILE A 447 14.86 17.00 11.70
CA ILE A 447 15.67 16.98 12.92
C ILE A 447 16.94 17.85 12.84
N THR A 448 17.14 18.59 11.74
CA THR A 448 18.36 19.41 11.51
C THR A 448 18.71 20.32 12.69
N HIS A 449 17.75 21.03 13.27
CA HIS A 449 18.02 21.93 14.40
C HIS A 449 18.09 21.22 15.76
N HIS A 450 17.71 19.94 15.81
CA HIS A 450 17.63 19.16 17.02
C HIS A 450 18.91 18.35 17.30
N VAL A 451 19.65 17.94 16.26
CA VAL A 451 20.88 17.14 16.42
C VAL A 451 22.01 17.85 17.19
N THR A 452 21.99 19.19 17.21
CA THR A 452 22.97 19.97 17.97
C THR A 452 22.61 20.12 19.44
N SER A 453 21.37 19.84 19.82
CA SER A 453 20.87 20.02 21.18
C SER A 453 21.24 18.81 22.07
N PRO A 454 21.98 19.02 23.17
CA PRO A 454 22.41 17.95 24.07
C PRO A 454 21.25 17.36 24.88
N THR A 455 20.11 18.06 24.97
CA THR A 455 18.92 17.60 25.71
C THR A 455 17.88 16.96 24.82
N TRP A 456 18.10 16.95 23.50
CA TRP A 456 17.13 16.41 22.56
C TRP A 456 17.07 14.88 22.60
N LEU A 457 18.23 14.23 22.66
CA LEU A 457 18.36 12.79 22.68
C LEU A 457 18.79 12.31 24.07
N ARG A 458 18.05 11.35 24.63
CA ARG A 458 18.38 10.68 25.88
C ARG A 458 18.41 9.18 25.66
N TRP A 459 19.55 8.57 25.93
CA TRP A 459 19.74 7.13 25.82
C TRP A 459 20.60 6.61 26.97
N SER A 460 20.22 5.45 27.50
CA SER A 460 21.01 4.74 28.49
C SER A 460 21.82 3.65 27.79
N LYS A 461 23.11 3.55 28.09
CA LYS A 461 23.97 2.51 27.50
C LYS A 461 23.35 1.12 27.64
N ASN A 462 23.45 0.32 26.59
CA ASN A 462 22.87 -1.03 26.49
C ASN A 462 21.32 -1.06 26.51
N SER A 463 20.66 0.05 26.18
CA SER A 463 19.20 0.09 26.04
C SER A 463 18.78 -0.02 24.57
N TYR A 464 17.69 -0.76 24.33
CA TYR A 464 17.02 -0.80 23.03
C TYR A 464 16.21 0.47 22.75
N THR A 465 15.92 1.28 23.77
CA THR A 465 15.00 2.40 23.65
C THR A 465 15.73 3.74 23.72
N VAL A 466 15.57 4.56 22.68
CA VAL A 466 16.10 5.93 22.60
C VAL A 466 14.95 6.92 22.79
N TYR A 467 15.12 7.90 23.68
CA TYR A 467 14.12 8.94 23.94
C TYR A 467 14.49 10.23 23.22
N LEU A 468 13.49 10.88 22.62
CA LEU A 468 13.61 12.10 21.84
C LEU A 468 12.62 13.15 22.35
N ALA A 469 13.13 14.30 22.80
CA ALA A 469 12.32 15.42 23.23
C ALA A 469 11.74 16.18 22.02
N GLN A 470 10.49 16.65 22.11
CA GLN A 470 9.90 17.59 21.12
C GLN A 470 9.98 17.13 19.66
N LEU A 471 9.95 15.81 19.40
CA LEU A 471 10.01 15.28 18.05
C LEU A 471 8.69 15.53 17.30
N GLN A 472 8.70 16.45 16.34
CA GLN A 472 7.52 16.71 15.51
C GLN A 472 7.35 15.67 14.41
N ARG A 473 6.51 14.66 14.66
CA ARG A 473 6.16 13.62 13.68
C ARG A 473 5.02 14.08 12.78
N HIS A 474 5.26 14.15 11.48
CA HIS A 474 4.25 14.32 10.45
C HIS A 474 3.71 12.95 10.04
N VAL A 475 2.49 12.61 10.48
CA VAL A 475 1.89 11.28 10.37
C VAL A 475 1.00 11.17 9.12
N PHE A 476 1.19 10.13 8.32
CA PHE A 476 0.50 9.90 7.04
C PHE A 476 -0.56 8.78 7.10
N SER A 477 -1.03 8.42 8.30
CA SER A 477 -2.06 7.40 8.50
C SER A 477 -2.97 7.78 9.66
N SER A 478 -4.28 7.61 9.49
CA SER A 478 -5.26 7.80 10.57
C SER A 478 -5.26 6.65 11.59
N GLU A 479 -4.69 5.50 11.23
CA GLU A 479 -4.63 4.31 12.09
C GLU A 479 -3.41 4.31 13.02
N TYR A 480 -2.42 5.16 12.74
CA TYR A 480 -1.20 5.26 13.54
C TYR A 480 -1.31 6.41 14.55
N VAL A 481 -1.11 6.08 15.83
CA VAL A 481 -1.04 7.05 16.92
C VAL A 481 0.34 6.94 17.56
N PRO A 482 1.21 7.95 17.46
CA PRO A 482 2.57 7.86 18.00
C PRO A 482 2.53 7.65 19.51
N HIS A 483 3.16 6.56 19.98
CA HIS A 483 3.29 6.32 21.40
C HIS A 483 4.29 7.32 22.03
N MET A 484 3.87 7.94 23.13
CA MET A 484 4.67 8.86 23.92
C MET A 484 4.79 8.33 25.34
N ALA A 485 5.94 8.58 25.97
CA ALA A 485 6.13 8.30 27.39
C ALA A 485 5.24 9.22 28.24
N ALA A 486 5.04 8.85 29.52
CA ALA A 486 4.17 9.59 30.44
C ALA A 486 4.59 11.06 30.66
N ASN A 487 5.86 11.38 30.40
CA ASN A 487 6.43 12.73 30.45
C ASN A 487 6.29 13.51 29.13
N GLY A 488 5.63 12.93 28.11
CA GLY A 488 5.47 13.53 26.78
C GLY A 488 6.67 13.35 25.85
N GLU A 489 7.72 12.63 26.26
CA GLU A 489 8.84 12.31 25.37
C GLU A 489 8.43 11.28 24.32
N HIS A 490 8.93 11.45 23.10
CA HIS A 490 8.86 10.40 22.10
C HIS A 490 9.92 9.35 22.39
N PHE A 491 9.66 8.11 22.01
CA PHE A 491 10.68 7.07 22.07
C PHE A 491 10.73 6.27 20.77
N LEU A 492 11.89 5.68 20.52
CA LEU A 492 12.18 4.75 19.45
C LEU A 492 12.66 3.46 20.10
N ASP A 493 11.91 2.38 19.94
CA ASP A 493 12.23 1.08 20.52
C ASP A 493 12.83 0.17 19.43
N PHE A 494 14.14 -0.03 19.44
CA PHE A 494 14.87 -0.77 18.41
C PHE A 494 14.75 -2.29 18.61
N GLU A 495 14.70 -3.05 17.51
CA GLU A 495 14.71 -4.52 17.61
C GLU A 495 16.09 -5.07 18.00
N LEU A 496 17.15 -4.39 17.56
CA LEU A 496 18.53 -4.76 17.83
C LEU A 496 19.21 -3.68 18.67
N LEU A 497 20.01 -4.11 19.64
CA LEU A 497 20.76 -3.18 20.48
C LEU A 497 21.79 -2.41 19.65
N THR A 498 22.42 -3.09 18.70
CA THR A 498 23.40 -2.50 17.76
C THR A 498 22.78 -1.36 16.95
N ASP A 499 21.52 -1.49 16.53
CA ASP A 499 20.84 -0.45 15.77
C ASP A 499 20.62 0.81 16.65
N ALA A 500 20.30 0.64 17.93
CA ALA A 500 20.17 1.76 18.86
C ALA A 500 21.51 2.45 19.09
N GLU A 501 22.59 1.68 19.27
CA GLU A 501 23.96 2.19 19.42
C GLU A 501 24.41 2.98 18.18
N ASP A 502 24.23 2.38 16.99
CA ASP A 502 24.58 3.00 15.71
C ASP A 502 23.75 4.26 15.45
N PHE A 503 22.46 4.25 15.81
CA PHE A 503 21.61 5.43 15.69
C PHE A 503 22.12 6.59 16.55
N VAL A 504 22.36 6.35 17.84
CA VAL A 504 22.85 7.38 18.77
C VAL A 504 24.19 7.92 18.31
N LYS A 505 25.12 7.03 17.96
CA LYS A 505 26.43 7.43 17.43
C LYS A 505 26.30 8.29 16.17
N THR A 506 25.41 7.93 15.25
CA THR A 506 25.17 8.71 14.03
C THR A 506 24.66 10.12 14.35
N ILE A 507 23.74 10.26 15.31
CA ILE A 507 23.23 11.57 15.75
C ILE A 507 24.33 12.39 16.43
N GLU A 508 25.15 11.78 17.28
CA GLU A 508 26.30 12.43 17.92
C GLU A 508 27.33 12.92 16.89
N ASP A 509 27.69 12.07 15.92
CA ASP A 509 28.59 12.41 14.81
C ASP A 509 28.09 13.63 14.03
N PHE A 510 26.78 13.72 13.74
CA PHE A 510 26.18 14.91 13.15
C PHE A 510 26.22 16.11 14.08
N GLY A 511 25.87 15.94 15.35
CA GLY A 511 25.94 17.02 16.34
C GLY A 511 27.34 17.65 16.41
N ASP A 512 28.39 16.84 16.35
CA ASP A 512 29.78 17.28 16.37
C ASP A 512 30.21 17.96 15.07
N GLU A 513 29.78 17.44 13.92
CA GLU A 513 29.98 18.06 12.60
C GLU A 513 29.37 19.48 12.58
N TYR A 514 28.12 19.62 12.99
CA TYR A 514 27.40 20.89 12.99
C TYR A 514 27.90 21.89 14.04
N ARG A 515 28.46 21.42 15.16
CA ARG A 515 29.15 22.28 16.14
C ARG A 515 30.56 22.69 15.68
N GLY A 516 31.06 22.15 14.57
CA GLY A 516 32.40 22.42 14.06
C GLY A 516 33.52 21.75 14.89
N VAL A 517 33.19 20.71 15.65
CA VAL A 517 34.14 20.01 16.54
C VAL A 517 35.01 19.00 15.78
N ARG A 518 34.55 18.53 14.61
CA ARG A 518 35.39 17.82 13.64
C ARG A 518 35.92 18.80 12.59
N ALA A 519 37.18 19.20 12.73
CA ALA A 519 37.96 19.68 11.59
C ALA A 519 38.04 18.54 10.55
N ALA A 520 37.72 18.86 9.30
CA ALA A 520 37.76 17.92 8.18
C ALA A 520 39.16 17.27 8.06
N PRO A 521 39.25 15.98 7.67
CA PRO A 521 40.51 15.39 7.22
C PRO A 521 41.04 16.05 5.95
#